data_AF-A0A6J6IDI5-F1
#
_entry.id   AF-A0A6J6IDI5-F1
#
_cell.length_a   1.000
_cell.length_b   1.000
_cell.length_c   1.000
_cell.angle_alpha   90.00
_cell.angle_beta   90.00
_cell.angle_gamma   90.00
#
_symmetry.space_group_name_H-M   'P 1'
#
loop_
_entity.id
_entity.type
_entity.pdbx_description
1 polymer ?
#
loop_
_entity_poly.entity_id
_entity_poly.type
_entity_poly.pdbx_seq_one_letter_code
_entity_poly.pdbx_strand_id
1 'polypeptide(L)'
;MLFTNDDNYYVPVFVETVLRVIEENDPDIVLFDMVHSHDAYGLTYYVLITEPRMNRFDVGSGVFRTDLARAVGWRSRDFAADGIFIQDVVAHKPNLKIEKIDKVLFVHN
;
A
#
# COMPACT_ATOMS: atom_id res chain seq x y z
N MET A 1 7.65 6.94 -3.43
CA MET A 1 7.33 6.11 -4.61
C MET A 1 5.93 5.54 -4.41
N LEU A 2 5.05 5.76 -5.38
CA LEU A 2 3.71 5.18 -5.45
C LEU A 2 3.68 4.21 -6.62
N PHE A 3 3.12 3.02 -6.42
CA PHE A 3 2.83 2.07 -7.50
C PHE A 3 1.34 2.14 -7.80
N THR A 4 0.97 2.13 -9.08
CA THR A 4 -0.42 2.21 -9.52
C THR A 4 -0.59 1.39 -10.79
N ASN A 5 -1.83 1.06 -11.14
CA ASN A 5 -2.21 0.35 -12.35
C ASN A 5 -3.36 1.09 -13.05
N ASP A 6 -3.96 0.45 -14.06
CA ASP A 6 -5.01 0.99 -14.93
C ASP A 6 -6.44 0.69 -14.46
N ASP A 7 -6.62 -0.13 -13.42
CA ASP A 7 -7.93 -0.54 -12.89
C ASP A 7 -8.23 0.03 -11.49
N ASN A 8 -7.48 1.06 -11.08
CA ASN A 8 -7.61 1.68 -9.78
C ASN A 8 -7.84 3.21 -9.85
N TYR A 9 -8.26 3.79 -8.72
CA TYR A 9 -8.28 5.25 -8.56
C TYR A 9 -8.09 5.67 -7.10
N TYR A 10 -7.57 6.89 -6.95
CA TYR A 10 -7.37 7.54 -5.66
C TYR A 10 -8.44 8.60 -5.42
N VAL A 11 -8.78 8.85 -4.16
CA VAL A 11 -9.69 9.96 -3.81
C VAL A 11 -9.06 11.32 -4.19
N PRO A 12 -9.86 12.36 -4.50
CA PRO A 12 -9.32 13.64 -4.97
C PRO A 12 -8.30 14.32 -4.05
N VAL A 13 -8.41 14.09 -2.74
CA VAL A 13 -7.53 14.66 -1.70
C VAL A 13 -6.33 13.77 -1.36
N PHE A 14 -6.08 12.73 -2.14
CA PHE A 14 -5.06 11.72 -1.82
C PHE A 14 -3.66 12.32 -1.67
N VAL A 15 -3.20 13.06 -2.69
CA VAL A 15 -1.83 13.58 -2.75
C VAL A 15 -1.56 14.53 -1.59
N GLU A 16 -2.44 15.51 -1.35
CA GLU A 16 -2.30 16.47 -0.25
C GLU A 16 -2.34 15.79 1.12
N THR A 17 -3.17 14.74 1.28
CA THR A 17 -3.31 14.02 2.54
C THR A 17 -2.04 13.24 2.86
N VAL A 18 -1.49 12.52 1.87
CA VAL A 18 -0.27 11.73 2.03
C VAL A 18 0.96 12.62 2.21
N LEU A 19 1.11 13.68 1.43
CA LEU A 19 2.26 14.58 1.53
C LEU A 19 2.35 15.24 2.90
N ARG A 20 1.22 15.68 3.47
CA ARG A 20 1.19 16.23 4.83
C ARG A 20 1.73 15.24 5.87
N VAL A 21 1.32 13.97 5.80
CA VAL A 21 1.81 12.92 6.71
C VAL A 21 3.31 12.68 6.54
N ILE A 22 3.80 12.71 5.29
CA ILE A 22 5.23 12.56 4.99
C ILE A 22 6.03 13.71 5.60
N GLU A 23 5.58 14.95 5.42
CA GLU A 23 6.25 16.15 5.93
C GLU A 23 6.29 16.20 7.46
N GLU A 24 5.21 15.76 8.13
CA GLU A 24 5.09 15.79 9.59
C GLU A 24 5.89 14.68 10.29
N ASN A 25 6.01 13.50 9.67
CA ASN A 25 6.45 12.30 10.38
C ASN A 25 7.73 11.63 9.81
N ASP A 26 8.16 12.00 8.59
CA ASP A 26 9.28 11.36 7.87
C ASP A 26 9.22 9.81 7.89
N PRO A 27 8.12 9.20 7.40
CA PRO A 27 7.94 7.75 7.44
C PRO A 27 8.73 7.03 6.32
N ASP A 28 8.97 5.73 6.53
CA ASP A 28 9.43 4.85 5.46
C ASP A 28 8.28 4.40 4.55
N ILE A 29 7.09 4.24 5.13
CA ILE A 29 5.87 3.85 4.43
C ILE A 29 4.70 4.66 4.98
N VAL A 30 3.87 5.19 4.09
CA VAL A 30 2.51 5.64 4.43
C VAL A 30 1.52 4.61 3.92
N LEU A 31 0.69 4.07 4.80
CA LEU A 31 -0.40 3.16 4.46
C LEU A 31 -1.76 3.85 4.60
N PHE A 32 -2.72 3.42 3.79
CA PHE A 32 -4.11 3.90 3.84
C PHE A 32 -5.07 2.78 3.45
N ASP A 33 -6.31 2.87 3.92
CA ASP A 33 -7.32 1.87 3.63
C ASP A 33 -7.82 2.00 2.19
N MET A 34 -8.45 0.94 1.71
CA MET A 34 -8.98 0.88 0.36
C MET A 34 -10.35 0.22 0.30
N VAL A 35 -11.08 0.48 -0.79
CA VAL A 35 -12.13 -0.42 -1.24
C VAL A 35 -11.49 -1.39 -2.23
N HIS A 36 -11.70 -2.69 -2.03
CA HIS A 36 -11.24 -3.73 -2.93
C HIS A 36 -12.43 -4.51 -3.49
N SER A 37 -12.32 -4.97 -4.73
CA SER A 37 -13.35 -5.74 -5.44
C SER A 37 -13.19 -7.25 -5.32
N HIS A 38 -12.00 -7.76 -4.97
CA HIS A 38 -11.71 -9.19 -5.05
C HIS A 38 -11.64 -9.80 -3.65
N ASP A 39 -12.59 -10.70 -3.34
CA ASP A 39 -12.58 -11.49 -2.11
C ASP A 39 -12.55 -13.00 -2.40
N ALA A 40 -12.65 -13.82 -1.36
CA ALA A 40 -12.68 -15.28 -1.48
C ALA A 40 -13.95 -15.83 -2.17
N TYR A 41 -14.97 -14.98 -2.39
CA TYR A 41 -16.27 -15.32 -2.93
C TYR A 41 -16.52 -14.72 -4.32
N GLY A 42 -15.58 -13.91 -4.84
CA GLY A 42 -15.58 -13.36 -6.20
C GLY A 42 -15.47 -11.84 -6.21
N LEU A 43 -16.14 -11.20 -7.17
CA LEU A 43 -16.15 -9.75 -7.32
C LEU A 43 -17.19 -9.12 -6.40
N THR A 44 -16.76 -8.69 -5.21
CA THR A 44 -17.55 -7.92 -4.24
C THR A 44 -16.76 -6.72 -3.75
N TYR A 45 -17.38 -5.54 -3.72
CA TYR A 45 -16.72 -4.35 -3.16
C TYR A 45 -16.83 -4.36 -1.65
N TYR A 46 -15.69 -4.29 -0.97
CA TYR A 46 -15.62 -4.20 0.49
C TYR A 46 -14.49 -3.27 0.94
N VAL A 47 -14.60 -2.75 2.16
CA VAL A 47 -13.53 -1.95 2.77
C VAL A 47 -12.46 -2.90 3.31
N LEU A 48 -11.26 -2.79 2.75
CA LEU A 48 -10.06 -3.45 3.26
C LEU A 48 -9.30 -2.50 4.18
N ILE A 49 -9.27 -2.85 5.47
CA ILE A 49 -8.38 -2.21 6.43
C ILE A 49 -6.97 -2.74 6.20
N THR A 50 -6.10 -1.89 5.66
CA THR A 50 -4.79 -2.35 5.18
C THR A 50 -3.77 -2.47 6.31
N GLU A 51 -2.94 -3.50 6.22
CA GLU A 51 -1.85 -3.81 7.16
C GLU A 51 -0.63 -4.25 6.35
N PRO A 52 0.60 -4.04 6.83
CA PRO A 52 1.83 -4.39 6.09
C PRO A 52 2.11 -5.91 6.10
N ARG A 53 1.16 -6.72 5.62
CA ARG A 53 1.27 -8.17 5.55
C ARG A 53 0.43 -8.74 4.41
N MET A 54 0.76 -9.98 4.05
CA MET A 54 0.05 -10.80 3.08
C MET A 54 -1.47 -10.78 3.30
N ASN A 55 -2.25 -10.71 2.21
CA ASN A 55 -3.72 -10.70 2.17
C ASN A 55 -4.39 -9.52 2.88
N ARG A 56 -3.63 -8.52 3.33
CA ARG A 56 -4.14 -7.29 3.95
C ARG A 56 -3.51 -6.05 3.32
N PHE A 57 -2.94 -6.21 2.13
CA PHE A 57 -2.15 -5.19 1.48
C PHE A 57 -2.35 -5.28 -0.03
N ASP A 58 -2.41 -4.12 -0.66
CA ASP A 58 -2.29 -3.92 -2.10
C ASP A 58 -1.16 -2.92 -2.35
N VAL A 59 -0.35 -3.09 -3.39
CA VAL A 59 0.78 -2.18 -3.62
C VAL A 59 0.36 -0.72 -3.86
N GLY A 60 -0.84 -0.50 -4.42
CA GLY A 60 -1.45 0.81 -4.58
C GLY A 60 -1.94 1.44 -3.27
N SER A 61 -2.07 0.64 -2.21
CA SER A 61 -2.47 1.08 -0.86
C SER A 61 -1.32 1.59 0.03
N GLY A 62 -0.14 1.81 -0.56
CA GLY A 62 1.04 2.31 0.15
C GLY A 62 1.90 3.29 -0.65
N VAL A 63 2.50 4.25 0.03
CA VAL A 63 3.58 5.11 -0.49
C VAL A 63 4.87 4.80 0.24
N PHE A 64 5.92 4.50 -0.52
CA PHE A 64 7.18 4.00 0.01
C PHE A 64 8.31 5.00 -0.16
N ARG A 65 9.26 5.04 0.77
CA ARG A 65 10.55 5.68 0.55
C ARG A 65 11.24 5.02 -0.65
N THR A 66 11.73 5.84 -1.58
CA THR A 66 12.19 5.37 -2.91
C THR A 66 13.41 4.46 -2.83
N ASP A 67 14.35 4.77 -1.95
CA ASP A 67 15.54 3.96 -1.68
C ASP A 67 15.18 2.58 -1.12
N LEU A 68 14.26 2.53 -0.14
CA LEU A 68 13.74 1.29 0.44
C LEU A 68 13.06 0.40 -0.60
N ALA A 69 12.10 0.96 -1.35
CA ALA A 69 11.37 0.20 -2.37
C ALA A 69 12.30 -0.37 -3.46
N ARG A 70 13.32 0.40 -3.86
CA ARG A 70 14.33 -0.05 -4.83
C ARG A 70 15.27 -1.11 -4.27
N ALA A 71 15.67 -1.00 -3.01
CA ALA A 71 16.54 -1.98 -2.36
C ALA A 71 15.87 -3.34 -2.22
N VAL A 72 14.56 -3.36 -1.92
CA VAL A 72 13.76 -4.58 -1.82
C VAL A 72 13.49 -5.17 -3.20
N GLY A 73 13.00 -4.35 -4.13
CA GLY A 73 12.66 -4.79 -5.49
C GLY A 73 11.53 -5.83 -5.53
N TRP A 74 11.20 -6.31 -6.73
CA TRP A 74 10.17 -7.32 -6.94
C TRP A 74 10.81 -8.68 -7.18
N ARG A 75 10.41 -9.69 -6.40
CA ARG A 75 10.89 -11.07 -6.57
C ARG A 75 9.86 -12.04 -7.17
N SER A 76 8.61 -11.60 -7.34
CA SER A 76 7.53 -12.40 -7.92
C SER A 76 6.72 -11.55 -8.92
N ARG A 77 6.11 -12.25 -9.88
CA ARG A 77 5.11 -11.72 -10.83
C ARG A 77 3.76 -12.44 -10.68
N ASP A 78 3.61 -13.21 -9.61
CA ASP A 78 2.40 -13.96 -9.32
C ASP A 78 1.28 -13.02 -8.87
N PHE A 79 0.07 -13.56 -8.79
CA PHE A 79 -1.11 -12.82 -8.34
C PHE A 79 -0.90 -12.14 -6.97
N ALA A 80 -0.15 -12.75 -6.06
CA ALA A 80 0.12 -12.22 -4.71
C ALA A 80 1.47 -11.48 -4.59
N ALA A 81 2.00 -10.93 -5.69
CA ALA A 81 3.31 -10.29 -5.71
C ALA A 81 3.42 -9.09 -4.76
N ASP A 82 2.33 -8.33 -4.59
CA ASP A 82 2.20 -7.22 -3.65
C ASP A 82 2.34 -7.67 -2.18
N GLY A 83 1.69 -8.76 -1.81
CA GLY A 83 1.78 -9.37 -0.50
C GLY A 83 3.18 -9.93 -0.21
N ILE A 84 3.85 -10.46 -1.22
CA ILE A 84 5.26 -10.87 -1.15
C ILE A 84 6.16 -9.65 -0.94
N PHE A 85 5.96 -8.60 -1.74
CA PHE A 85 6.74 -7.38 -1.69
C PHE A 85 6.69 -6.74 -0.30
N ILE A 86 5.51 -6.58 0.30
CA ILE A 86 5.40 -5.96 1.62
C ILE A 86 6.05 -6.80 2.73
N GLN A 87 6.00 -8.13 2.64
CA GLN A 87 6.73 -9.01 3.57
C GLN A 87 8.24 -8.79 3.46
N ASP A 88 8.76 -8.68 2.24
CA ASP A 88 10.18 -8.43 2.00
C ASP A 88 10.59 -7.04 2.52
N VAL A 89 9.73 -6.01 2.36
CA VAL A 89 9.96 -4.67 2.92
C VAL A 89 10.05 -4.71 4.45
N VAL A 90 9.10 -5.37 5.12
CA VAL A 90 9.09 -5.50 6.58
C VAL A 90 10.32 -6.28 7.08
N ALA A 91 10.73 -7.33 6.37
CA ALA A 91 11.91 -8.11 6.70
C ALA A 91 13.22 -7.32 6.48
N HIS A 92 13.27 -6.43 5.47
CA HIS A 92 14.46 -5.67 5.11
C HIS A 92 14.85 -4.61 6.14
N LYS A 93 13.88 -4.01 6.85
CA LYS A 93 14.12 -2.93 7.82
C LYS A 93 13.48 -3.23 9.18
N PRO A 94 14.24 -3.70 10.19
CA PRO A 94 13.71 -4.02 11.52
C PRO A 94 13.05 -2.83 12.25
N ASN A 95 13.52 -1.60 11.99
CA ASN A 95 12.99 -0.36 12.56
C ASN A 95 12.19 0.43 11.51
N LEU A 96 11.31 -0.27 10.78
CA LEU A 96 10.49 0.32 9.73
C LEU A 96 9.48 1.31 10.34
N LYS A 97 9.53 2.57 9.91
CA LYS A 97 8.55 3.59 10.30
C LYS A 97 7.36 3.57 9.37
N ILE A 98 6.23 3.11 9.87
CA ILE A 98 4.98 3.06 9.11
C ILE A 98 4.01 4.05 9.72
N GLU A 99 3.56 5.00 8.92
CA GLU A 99 2.47 5.90 9.29
C GLU A 99 1.19 5.43 8.60
N LYS A 100 0.13 5.27 9.39
CA LYS A 100 -1.15 4.80 8.91
C LYS A 100 -2.15 5.96 8.89
N ILE A 101 -2.77 6.18 7.74
CA ILE A 101 -3.94 7.02 7.62
C ILE A 101 -5.17 6.12 7.70
N ASP A 102 -5.90 6.18 8.81
CA ASP A 102 -7.13 5.38 9.06
C ASP A 102 -8.33 5.91 8.25
N LYS A 103 -8.17 5.97 6.92
CA LYS A 103 -9.17 6.41 5.96
C LYS A 103 -9.04 5.63 4.66
N VAL A 104 -10.17 5.42 4.01
CA VAL A 104 -10.23 4.92 2.64
C VAL A 104 -9.78 6.03 1.68
N LEU A 105 -8.62 5.84 1.05
CA LEU A 105 -8.07 6.79 0.08
C LEU A 105 -7.90 6.19 -1.33
N PHE A 106 -8.20 4.91 -1.48
CA PHE A 106 -7.90 4.12 -2.68
C PHE A 106 -9.03 3.15 -3.01
N VAL A 107 -9.26 2.92 -4.30
CA VAL A 107 -10.20 1.91 -4.79
C VAL A 107 -9.51 1.11 -5.88
N HIS A 108 -9.55 -0.22 -5.75
CA HIS A 108 -8.95 -1.17 -6.69
C HIS A 108 -9.98 -2.22 -7.11
N ASN A 109 -10.03 -2.47 -8.43
CA ASN A 109 -10.94 -3.42 -9.07
C ASN A 109 -10.33 -4.80 -9.31
#